data_AF-A0A1H8YBU6-F1
#
_entry.id   AF-A0A1H8YBU6-F1
#
_cell.length_a   1.000
_cell.length_b   1.000
_cell.length_c   1.000
_cell.angle_alpha   90.00
_cell.angle_beta   90.00
_cell.angle_gamma   90.00
#
_symmetry.space_group_name_H-M   'P 1'
#
loop_
_entity.id
_entity.type
_entity.pdbx_description
1 polymer ?
#
loop_
_entity_poly.entity_id
_entity_poly.type
_entity_poly.pdbx_seq_one_letter_code
_entity_poly.pdbx_strand_id
1 'polypeptide(L)'
;MLCGPRLSIPSSILLCVLSPALAHAPLHDWRFLVLQEYVVQRLDHQRLKDGFVVLRQLLQIDIDHFKSINDRFGHDIGDQVIRRVAQILREIGAATATAGRLGGEEFAVLMPGHGIAGAAVAAHRIRGQCAADTVPGLPDLRFTASIGLSEWVPGDTVDSLLKRADVALYAAKRGGRDRVAVAGPDMEPAMVG
;
A
#
# COMPACT_ATOMS: atom_id res chain seq x y z
N MET A 1 -11.53 42.92 -4.77
CA MET A 1 -11.48 42.09 -6.01
C MET A 1 -10.02 41.72 -6.20
N LEU A 2 -9.57 40.47 -6.20
CA LEU A 2 -10.19 39.22 -6.64
C LEU A 2 -9.92 38.09 -5.63
N CYS A 3 -10.98 37.47 -5.13
CA CYS A 3 -10.92 36.15 -4.50
C CYS A 3 -10.64 35.11 -5.59
N GLY A 4 -9.49 34.44 -5.54
CA GLY A 4 -9.28 33.18 -6.27
C GLY A 4 -10.13 32.06 -5.65
N PRO A 5 -10.52 31.02 -6.42
CA PRO A 5 -11.43 30.00 -5.93
C PRO A 5 -10.73 29.21 -4.82
N ARG A 6 -11.31 29.24 -3.62
CA ARG A 6 -11.03 28.26 -2.57
C ARG A 6 -11.54 26.91 -3.08
N LEU A 7 -10.64 26.07 -3.58
CA LEU A 7 -10.92 24.64 -3.72
C LEU A 7 -11.06 24.05 -2.32
N SER A 8 -12.30 24.04 -1.83
CA SER A 8 -12.73 23.22 -0.72
C SER A 8 -12.62 21.76 -1.13
N ILE A 9 -11.52 21.11 -0.75
CA ILE A 9 -11.31 19.68 -0.92
C ILE A 9 -12.16 18.98 0.16
N PRO A 10 -13.18 18.17 -0.20
CA PRO A 10 -13.95 17.43 0.79
C PRO A 10 -13.11 16.30 1.41
N SER A 11 -13.44 15.94 2.64
CA SER A 11 -12.77 14.94 3.51
C SER A 11 -12.87 13.47 3.02
N SER A 12 -12.75 13.22 1.73
CA SER A 12 -12.84 11.89 1.14
C SER A 12 -11.94 11.81 -0.10
N ILE A 13 -10.67 11.49 0.10
CA ILE A 13 -9.79 11.04 -0.99
C ILE A 13 -9.39 9.59 -0.69
N LEU A 14 -10.40 8.74 -0.83
CA LEU A 14 -10.24 7.34 -1.20
C LEU A 14 -10.55 7.28 -2.70
N LEU A 15 -9.58 7.60 -3.55
CA LEU A 15 -9.75 7.42 -4.99
C LEU A 15 -8.40 7.28 -5.69
N CYS A 16 -7.89 6.05 -5.69
CA CYS A 16 -7.62 5.44 -6.97
C CYS A 16 -8.11 3.99 -6.95
N VAL A 17 -8.81 3.63 -8.02
CA VAL A 17 -9.40 2.32 -8.35
C VAL A 17 -10.79 1.98 -7.76
N LEU A 18 -11.83 2.75 -8.16
CA LEU A 18 -13.18 2.23 -8.42
C LEU A 18 -13.82 2.92 -9.65
N SER A 19 -13.03 3.20 -10.70
CA SER A 19 -13.59 3.67 -11.99
C SER A 19 -13.61 2.51 -12.99
N PRO A 20 -14.78 2.08 -13.50
CA PRO A 20 -14.88 1.07 -14.56
C PRO A 20 -14.21 1.51 -15.88
N ALA A 21 -13.93 2.80 -16.05
CA ALA A 21 -13.36 3.37 -17.27
C ALA A 21 -11.87 3.04 -17.50
N LEU A 22 -11.21 2.36 -16.57
CA LEU A 22 -9.78 2.01 -16.64
C LEU A 22 -9.51 0.51 -16.81
N ALA A 23 -10.55 -0.31 -17.03
CA ALA A 23 -10.45 -1.77 -17.09
C ALA A 23 -9.78 -2.33 -18.37
N HIS A 24 -9.43 -1.49 -19.37
CA HIS A 24 -9.06 -1.96 -20.72
C HIS A 24 -7.72 -1.42 -21.26
N ALA A 25 -6.85 -0.85 -20.42
CA ALA A 25 -5.51 -0.43 -20.85
C ALA A 25 -4.47 -1.57 -20.72
N PRO A 26 -3.52 -1.70 -21.67
CA PRO A 26 -2.58 -2.82 -21.72
C PRO A 26 -1.66 -2.89 -20.49
N LEU A 27 -1.52 -4.11 -19.95
CA LEU A 27 -1.06 -4.47 -18.59
C LEU A 27 0.44 -4.29 -18.26
N HIS A 28 1.27 -3.69 -19.13
CA HIS A 28 2.73 -3.76 -18.96
C HIS A 28 3.42 -2.51 -18.40
N ASP A 29 2.74 -1.38 -18.20
CA ASP A 29 3.41 -0.10 -17.84
C ASP A 29 2.75 0.70 -16.69
N TRP A 30 1.68 0.18 -16.05
CA TRP A 30 0.85 0.95 -15.09
C TRP A 30 1.26 0.81 -13.62
N ARG A 31 2.21 -0.08 -13.30
CA ARG A 31 2.63 -0.37 -11.90
C ARG A 31 3.24 0.83 -11.17
N PHE A 32 3.67 1.87 -11.88
CA PHE A 32 4.48 2.96 -11.33
C PHE A 32 3.81 4.35 -11.35
N LEU A 33 3.03 4.70 -12.38
CA LEU A 33 2.68 6.10 -12.65
C LEU A 33 1.68 6.72 -11.67
N VAL A 34 0.65 6.00 -11.22
CA VAL A 34 -0.40 6.59 -10.37
C VAL A 34 0.11 6.87 -8.95
N LEU A 35 0.95 6.00 -8.41
CA LEU A 35 1.53 6.20 -7.08
C LEU A 35 2.73 7.14 -7.14
N GLN A 36 3.58 7.09 -8.17
CA GLN A 36 4.67 8.07 -8.33
C GLN A 36 4.10 9.48 -8.46
N GLU A 37 3.16 9.75 -9.37
CA GLU A 37 2.60 11.09 -9.51
C GLU A 37 1.92 11.55 -8.21
N TYR A 38 1.19 10.68 -7.52
CA TYR A 38 0.52 11.05 -6.26
C TYR A 38 1.48 11.24 -5.08
N VAL A 39 2.46 10.34 -4.93
CA VAL A 39 3.50 10.41 -3.89
C VAL A 39 4.40 11.62 -4.14
N VAL A 40 4.83 11.85 -5.39
CA VAL A 40 5.58 13.05 -5.81
C VAL A 40 4.74 14.30 -5.55
N GLN A 41 3.48 14.36 -6.01
CA GLN A 41 2.61 15.52 -5.77
C GLN A 41 2.38 15.79 -4.28
N ARG A 42 2.19 14.75 -3.45
CA ARG A 42 2.01 14.88 -1.99
C ARG A 42 3.30 15.28 -1.27
N LEU A 43 4.44 14.68 -1.62
CA LEU A 43 5.74 15.00 -1.01
C LEU A 43 6.21 16.41 -1.42
N ASP A 44 5.99 16.82 -2.67
CA ASP A 44 6.29 18.18 -3.15
C ASP A 44 5.36 19.23 -2.52
N HIS A 45 4.04 18.95 -2.37
CA HIS A 45 3.14 19.86 -1.67
C HIS A 45 3.50 20.06 -0.19
N GLN A 46 4.15 19.07 0.42
CA GLN A 46 4.55 19.08 1.83
C GLN A 46 5.83 19.86 2.10
N ARG A 47 6.53 20.31 1.05
CA ARG A 47 7.76 21.11 1.16
C ARG A 47 7.51 22.58 1.55
N LEU A 48 6.24 23.01 1.70
CA LEU A 48 5.88 24.43 1.75
C LEU A 48 5.26 24.97 3.05
N LYS A 49 4.95 24.16 4.08
CA LYS A 49 4.37 24.72 5.32
C LYS A 49 4.84 23.99 6.58
N ASP A 50 5.65 24.69 7.38
CA ASP A 50 6.02 24.32 8.74
C ASP A 50 4.77 23.95 9.56
N GLY A 51 4.70 22.68 10.00
CA GLY A 51 3.66 22.18 10.91
C GLY A 51 2.75 21.06 10.39
N PHE A 52 2.93 20.54 9.17
CA PHE A 52 2.11 19.44 8.64
C PHE A 52 2.72 18.04 8.84
N VAL A 53 1.85 17.05 9.05
CA VAL A 53 2.19 15.62 9.15
C VAL A 53 2.88 15.15 7.87
N VAL A 54 4.20 14.94 7.95
CA VAL A 54 5.01 14.51 6.81
C VAL A 54 4.76 13.02 6.57
N LEU A 55 4.26 12.66 5.38
CA LEU A 55 4.15 11.27 4.99
C LEU A 55 5.56 10.74 4.73
N ARG A 56 6.03 9.76 5.50
CA ARG A 56 7.43 9.28 5.39
C ARG A 56 7.56 7.78 5.27
N GLN A 57 6.53 7.00 5.60
CA GLN A 57 6.64 5.55 5.55
C GLN A 57 5.82 4.98 4.40
N LEU A 58 6.42 4.08 3.63
CA LEU A 58 5.78 3.37 2.54
C LEU A 58 5.68 1.89 2.89
N LEU A 59 4.48 1.36 2.78
CA LEU A 59 4.18 -0.06 2.84
C LEU A 59 3.87 -0.52 1.41
N GLN A 60 4.56 -1.55 0.93
CA GLN A 60 4.13 -2.33 -0.23
C GLN A 60 3.59 -3.67 0.25
N ILE A 61 2.47 -4.08 -0.30
CA ILE A 61 1.67 -5.22 0.15
C ILE A 61 1.38 -6.09 -1.06
N ASP A 62 1.53 -7.40 -0.91
CA ASP A 62 1.22 -8.38 -1.94
C ASP A 62 0.45 -9.54 -1.34
N ILE A 63 -0.65 -9.94 -1.99
CA ILE A 63 -1.47 -11.08 -1.54
C ILE A 63 -0.74 -12.37 -1.85
N ASP A 64 -0.43 -13.13 -0.81
CA ASP A 64 0.32 -14.37 -0.94
C ASP A 64 -0.48 -15.42 -1.71
N HIS A 65 0.18 -16.08 -2.66
CA HIS A 65 -0.40 -17.17 -3.46
C HIS A 65 -1.67 -16.78 -4.22
N PHE A 66 -1.84 -15.50 -4.59
CA PHE A 66 -3.05 -15.02 -5.27
C PHE A 66 -3.39 -15.77 -6.56
N LYS A 67 -2.37 -16.10 -7.39
CA LYS A 67 -2.58 -16.97 -8.55
C LYS A 67 -3.21 -18.31 -8.18
N SER A 68 -2.78 -18.94 -7.09
CA SER A 68 -3.35 -20.22 -6.64
C SER A 68 -4.81 -20.08 -6.19
N ILE A 69 -5.20 -18.93 -5.63
CA ILE A 69 -6.60 -18.63 -5.28
C ILE A 69 -7.43 -18.55 -6.57
N ASN A 70 -6.96 -17.80 -7.57
CA ASN A 70 -7.62 -17.71 -8.88
C ASN A 70 -7.73 -19.07 -9.56
N ASP A 71 -6.64 -19.84 -9.60
CA ASP A 71 -6.60 -21.13 -10.28
C ASP A 71 -7.54 -22.16 -9.61
N ARG A 72 -7.75 -22.06 -8.28
CA ARG A 72 -8.60 -23.01 -7.53
C ARG A 72 -10.07 -22.59 -7.44
N PHE A 73 -10.35 -21.30 -7.32
CA PHE A 73 -11.69 -20.79 -7.00
C PHE A 73 -12.27 -19.87 -8.07
N GLY A 74 -11.52 -19.57 -9.13
CA GLY A 74 -11.91 -18.66 -10.19
C GLY A 74 -11.62 -17.19 -9.87
N HIS A 75 -11.57 -16.38 -10.93
CA HIS A 75 -11.26 -14.95 -10.85
C HIS A 75 -12.27 -14.15 -10.02
N ASP A 76 -13.54 -14.55 -10.00
CA ASP A 76 -14.56 -13.89 -9.18
C ASP A 76 -14.24 -13.94 -7.67
N ILE A 77 -13.63 -15.03 -7.22
CA ILE A 77 -13.18 -15.19 -5.83
C ILE A 77 -11.89 -14.40 -5.58
N GLY A 78 -10.96 -14.39 -6.53
CA GLY A 78 -9.79 -13.52 -6.45
C GLY A 78 -10.17 -12.04 -6.32
N ASP A 79 -11.14 -11.58 -7.10
CA ASP A 79 -11.69 -10.23 -7.01
C ASP A 79 -12.29 -9.94 -5.63
N GLN A 80 -12.96 -10.92 -5.02
CA GLN A 80 -13.44 -10.76 -3.64
C GLN A 80 -12.29 -10.59 -2.65
N VAL A 81 -11.23 -11.40 -2.76
CA VAL A 81 -10.04 -11.26 -1.90
C VAL A 81 -9.41 -9.87 -2.05
N ILE A 82 -9.27 -9.36 -3.28
CA ILE A 82 -8.79 -8.00 -3.54
C ILE A 82 -9.66 -6.96 -2.83
N ARG A 83 -11.00 -7.08 -2.92
CA ARG A 83 -11.92 -6.16 -2.25
C ARG A 83 -11.82 -6.23 -0.73
N ARG A 84 -11.63 -7.43 -0.17
CA ARG A 84 -11.40 -7.63 1.28
C ARG A 84 -10.13 -6.94 1.74
N VAL A 85 -9.02 -7.12 1.02
CA VAL A 85 -7.76 -6.41 1.31
C VAL A 85 -7.95 -4.90 1.22
N ALA A 86 -8.59 -4.39 0.16
CA ALA A 86 -8.87 -2.96 0.05
C ALA A 86 -9.71 -2.41 1.23
N GLN A 87 -10.67 -3.20 1.72
CA GLN A 87 -11.46 -2.85 2.89
C GLN A 87 -10.62 -2.83 4.17
N ILE A 88 -9.77 -3.83 4.40
CA ILE A 88 -8.81 -3.88 5.51
C ILE A 88 -7.90 -2.65 5.51
N LEU A 89 -7.35 -2.27 4.34
CA LEU A 89 -6.51 -1.08 4.22
C LEU A 89 -7.27 0.21 4.53
N ARG A 90 -8.55 0.27 4.16
CA ARG A 90 -9.41 1.42 4.45
C ARG A 90 -9.74 1.53 5.94
N GLU A 91 -9.94 0.40 6.63
CA GLU A 91 -10.27 0.37 8.06
C GLU A 91 -9.05 0.66 8.95
N ILE A 92 -7.87 0.19 8.55
CA ILE A 92 -6.62 0.40 9.31
C ILE A 92 -5.96 1.73 8.97
N GLY A 93 -6.14 2.22 7.74
CA GLY A 93 -5.63 3.53 7.33
C GLY A 93 -6.17 4.64 8.23
N ALA A 94 -5.28 5.35 8.92
CA ALA A 94 -5.63 6.61 9.58
C ALA A 94 -6.22 7.58 8.54
N ALA A 95 -7.03 8.56 8.95
CA ALA A 95 -7.64 9.56 8.06
C ALA A 95 -6.61 10.32 7.18
N THR A 96 -5.33 10.26 7.55
CA THR A 96 -4.19 10.89 6.88
C THR A 96 -3.31 9.92 6.07
N ALA A 97 -3.55 8.61 6.12
CA ALA A 97 -2.87 7.63 5.28
C ALA A 97 -3.49 7.59 3.88
N THR A 98 -2.67 7.32 2.86
CA THR A 98 -3.14 7.13 1.49
C THR A 98 -2.84 5.70 1.05
N ALA A 99 -3.87 4.95 0.66
CA ALA A 99 -3.73 3.61 0.10
C ALA A 99 -4.08 3.60 -1.39
N GLY A 100 -3.43 2.74 -2.16
CA GLY A 100 -3.69 2.53 -3.59
C GLY A 100 -3.34 1.12 -4.03
N ARG A 101 -3.99 0.64 -5.09
CA ARG A 101 -3.64 -0.62 -5.76
C ARG A 101 -2.63 -0.34 -6.87
N LEU A 102 -1.50 -1.05 -6.86
CA LEU A 102 -0.43 -0.90 -7.85
C LEU A 102 -0.62 -1.83 -9.05
N GLY A 103 -1.21 -3.00 -8.84
CA GLY A 103 -1.31 -4.05 -9.85
C GLY A 103 -2.35 -5.11 -9.50
N GLY A 104 -2.19 -6.32 -10.04
CA GLY A 104 -3.10 -7.47 -9.82
C GLY A 104 -3.37 -7.72 -8.34
N GLU A 105 -2.39 -8.22 -7.61
CA GLU A 105 -2.48 -8.46 -6.16
C GLU A 105 -1.69 -7.46 -5.29
N GLU A 106 -1.16 -6.40 -5.89
CA GLU A 106 -0.22 -5.48 -5.25
C GLU A 106 -0.89 -4.19 -4.81
N PHE A 107 -0.60 -3.77 -3.58
CA PHE A 107 -1.08 -2.52 -2.98
C PHE A 107 0.08 -1.74 -2.37
N ALA A 108 -0.13 -0.44 -2.20
CA ALA A 108 0.77 0.42 -1.44
C ALA A 108 -0.01 1.32 -0.48
N VAL A 109 0.61 1.60 0.66
CA VAL A 109 0.10 2.56 1.64
C VAL A 109 1.21 3.54 2.00
N LEU A 110 0.95 4.82 1.78
CA LEU A 110 1.80 5.92 2.22
C LEU A 110 1.24 6.46 3.54
N MET A 111 2.06 6.41 4.59
CA MET A 111 1.63 6.71 5.95
C MET A 111 2.22 8.01 6.53
N PRO A 112 1.42 8.71 7.35
CA PRO A 112 1.85 9.86 8.14
C PRO A 112 2.90 9.50 9.19
N GLY A 113 3.91 10.37 9.30
CA GLY A 113 5.09 10.20 10.14
C GLY A 113 4.79 9.89 11.60
N HIS A 114 4.91 8.61 11.96
CA HIS A 114 5.03 8.11 13.34
C HIS A 114 6.31 7.28 13.52
N GLY A 115 7.26 7.42 12.59
CA GLY A 115 8.46 6.60 12.49
C GLY A 115 8.18 5.18 11.97
N ILE A 116 9.26 4.47 11.63
CA ILE A 116 9.18 3.09 11.12
C ILE A 116 8.48 2.13 12.10
N ALA A 117 8.60 2.35 13.42
CA ALA A 117 7.96 1.50 14.43
C ALA A 117 6.43 1.60 14.40
N GLY A 118 5.87 2.80 14.27
CA GLY A 118 4.43 2.98 14.09
C GLY A 118 3.93 2.35 12.79
N ALA A 119 4.76 2.44 11.73
CA ALA A 119 4.46 1.80 10.46
C ALA A 119 4.46 0.28 10.53
N ALA A 120 5.42 -0.31 11.25
CA ALA A 120 5.45 -1.73 11.54
C ALA A 120 4.18 -2.20 12.24
N VAL A 121 3.71 -1.48 13.28
CA VAL A 121 2.47 -1.83 13.99
C VAL A 121 1.26 -1.86 13.03
N ALA A 122 1.13 -0.87 12.16
CA ALA A 122 0.05 -0.85 11.17
C ALA A 122 0.18 -2.02 10.18
N ALA A 123 1.39 -2.32 9.71
CA ALA A 123 1.64 -3.45 8.81
C ALA A 123 1.29 -4.80 9.46
N HIS A 124 1.70 -5.04 10.71
CA HIS A 124 1.32 -6.27 11.42
C HIS A 124 -0.19 -6.40 11.62
N ARG A 125 -0.90 -5.28 11.85
CA ARG A 125 -2.36 -5.26 11.91
C ARG A 125 -2.98 -5.61 10.56
N ILE A 126 -2.51 -5.03 9.46
CA ILE A 126 -2.97 -5.35 8.09
C ILE A 126 -2.79 -6.83 7.82
N ARG A 127 -1.57 -7.33 7.99
CA ARG A 127 -1.22 -8.74 7.80
C ARG A 127 -2.11 -9.67 8.65
N GLY A 128 -2.24 -9.37 9.94
CA GLY A 128 -3.06 -10.15 10.87
C GLY A 128 -4.54 -10.15 10.50
N GLN A 129 -5.08 -9.01 10.05
CA GLN A 129 -6.46 -8.96 9.56
C GLN A 129 -6.64 -9.76 8.28
N CYS A 130 -5.72 -9.69 7.31
CA CYS A 130 -5.79 -10.53 6.11
C CYS A 130 -5.85 -12.02 6.49
N ALA A 131 -4.95 -12.47 7.37
CA ALA A 131 -4.89 -13.86 7.81
C ALA A 131 -6.15 -14.33 8.57
N ALA A 132 -6.83 -13.42 9.27
CA ALA A 132 -8.04 -13.71 10.02
C ALA A 132 -9.34 -13.55 9.20
N ASP A 133 -9.28 -12.87 8.06
CA ASP A 133 -10.45 -12.57 7.24
C ASP A 133 -10.94 -13.81 6.48
N THR A 134 -12.19 -13.76 6.06
CA THR A 134 -12.84 -14.80 5.27
C THR A 134 -13.52 -14.20 4.06
N VAL A 135 -13.65 -14.99 3.00
CA VAL A 135 -14.38 -14.58 1.81
C VAL A 135 -15.84 -14.97 1.96
N PRO A 136 -16.81 -14.06 1.74
CA PRO A 136 -18.23 -14.38 1.78
C PRO A 136 -18.58 -15.59 0.91
N GLY A 137 -19.29 -16.56 1.46
CA GLY A 137 -19.62 -17.82 0.78
C GLY A 137 -18.49 -18.86 0.74
N LEU A 138 -17.29 -18.53 1.21
CA LEU A 138 -16.14 -19.42 1.34
C LEU A 138 -15.46 -19.24 2.72
N PRO A 139 -16.13 -19.63 3.82
CA PRO A 139 -15.63 -19.42 5.18
C PRO A 139 -14.35 -20.19 5.52
N ASP A 140 -13.95 -21.16 4.70
CA ASP A 140 -12.71 -21.94 4.85
C ASP A 140 -11.55 -21.40 4.01
N LEU A 141 -11.82 -20.47 3.08
CA LEU A 141 -10.75 -19.82 2.32
C LEU A 141 -10.01 -18.85 3.24
N ARG A 142 -8.71 -19.09 3.41
CA ARG A 142 -7.78 -18.17 4.06
C ARG A 142 -6.84 -17.58 3.03
N PHE A 143 -6.46 -16.32 3.22
CA PHE A 143 -5.44 -15.65 2.43
C PHE A 143 -4.55 -14.85 3.38
N THR A 144 -3.28 -14.68 3.01
CA THR A 144 -2.32 -13.88 3.77
C THR A 144 -1.72 -12.82 2.86
N ALA A 145 -0.98 -11.88 3.43
CA ALA A 145 -0.25 -10.89 2.67
C ALA A 145 1.17 -10.73 3.22
N SER A 146 2.12 -10.57 2.32
CA SER A 146 3.49 -10.16 2.66
C SER A 146 3.60 -8.65 2.52
N ILE A 147 4.34 -8.01 3.45
CA ILE A 147 4.44 -6.55 3.50
C ILE A 147 5.91 -6.13 3.61
N GLY A 148 6.34 -5.25 2.71
CA GLY A 148 7.63 -4.57 2.74
C GLY A 148 7.50 -3.12 3.18
N LEU A 149 8.30 -2.69 4.15
CA LEU A 149 8.30 -1.34 4.70
C LEU A 149 9.58 -0.61 4.37
N SER A 150 9.45 0.68 4.13
CA SER A 150 10.56 1.62 4.03
C SER A 150 10.19 2.97 4.62
N GLU A 151 11.21 3.73 5.01
CA GLU A 151 11.05 5.08 5.54
C GLU A 151 11.90 6.06 4.74
N TRP A 152 11.30 7.19 4.38
CA TRP A 152 11.95 8.31 3.72
C TRP A 152 13.06 8.87 4.60
N VAL A 153 14.27 8.92 4.06
CA VAL A 153 15.48 9.46 4.68
C VAL A 153 16.04 10.64 3.88
N PRO A 154 16.88 11.50 4.50
CA PRO A 154 17.51 12.61 3.78
C PRO A 154 18.28 12.12 2.54
N GLY A 155 18.01 12.74 1.38
CA GLY A 155 18.63 12.39 0.11
C GLY A 155 17.85 11.39 -0.74
N ASP A 156 16.73 10.87 -0.26
CA ASP A 156 15.88 9.97 -1.04
C ASP A 156 15.24 10.66 -2.26
N THR A 157 15.05 9.83 -3.28
CA THR A 157 14.03 10.02 -4.32
C THR A 157 12.86 9.07 -4.06
N VAL A 158 11.72 9.34 -4.72
CA VAL A 158 10.57 8.41 -4.68
C VAL A 158 10.97 7.01 -5.15
N ASP A 159 11.84 6.89 -6.15
CA ASP A 159 12.34 5.61 -6.63
C ASP A 159 13.16 4.87 -5.58
N SER A 160 14.00 5.57 -4.83
CA SER A 160 14.80 4.95 -3.76
C SER A 160 13.93 4.46 -2.59
N LEU A 161 12.84 5.17 -2.27
CA LEU A 161 11.85 4.74 -1.29
C LEU A 161 11.11 3.49 -1.77
N LEU A 162 10.58 3.51 -2.99
CA LEU A 162 9.88 2.37 -3.60
C LEU A 162 10.76 1.13 -3.67
N LYS A 163 12.01 1.29 -4.11
CA LYS A 163 12.96 0.19 -4.24
C LYS A 163 13.28 -0.45 -2.89
N ARG A 164 13.35 0.33 -1.81
CA ARG A 164 13.52 -0.22 -0.44
C ARG A 164 12.30 -1.02 0.00
N ALA A 165 11.10 -0.50 -0.22
CA ALA A 165 9.88 -1.25 0.07
C ALA A 165 9.83 -2.58 -0.69
N ASP A 166 10.27 -2.60 -1.96
CA ASP A 166 10.29 -3.81 -2.79
C ASP A 166 11.30 -4.83 -2.28
N VAL A 167 12.51 -4.40 -1.91
CA VAL A 167 13.52 -5.29 -1.29
C VAL A 167 13.00 -5.88 0.02
N ALA A 168 12.35 -5.08 0.85
CA ALA A 168 11.70 -5.57 2.06
C ALA A 168 10.59 -6.59 1.74
N LEU A 169 9.71 -6.30 0.78
CA LEU A 169 8.62 -7.18 0.37
C LEU A 169 9.15 -8.51 -0.17
N TYR A 170 10.22 -8.45 -0.97
CA TYR A 170 10.90 -9.63 -1.48
C TYR A 170 11.49 -10.48 -0.35
N ALA A 171 12.10 -9.85 0.66
CA ALA A 171 12.59 -10.55 1.85
C ALA A 171 11.45 -11.20 2.65
N ALA A 172 10.30 -10.52 2.79
CA ALA A 172 9.11 -11.09 3.41
C ALA A 172 8.62 -12.34 2.66
N LYS A 173 8.53 -12.27 1.32
CA LYS A 173 8.13 -13.41 0.49
C LYS A 173 9.12 -14.57 0.61
N ARG A 174 10.43 -14.29 0.56
CA ARG A 174 11.49 -15.31 0.68
C ARG A 174 11.60 -15.91 2.07
N GLY A 175 11.29 -15.15 3.11
CA GLY A 175 11.28 -15.65 4.48
C GLY A 175 10.22 -16.72 4.72
N GLY A 176 9.25 -16.87 3.81
CA GLY A 176 8.14 -17.81 3.94
C GLY A 176 6.77 -17.14 3.96
N ARG A 177 6.65 -15.90 3.47
CA ARG A 177 5.38 -15.16 3.34
C ARG A 177 4.69 -14.89 4.67
N ASP A 178 3.48 -14.30 4.62
CA ASP A 178 2.68 -13.90 5.78
C ASP A 178 3.51 -13.17 6.85
N ARG A 179 4.25 -12.14 6.43
CA ARG A 179 5.19 -11.43 7.30
C ARG A 179 5.46 -10.01 6.87
N VAL A 180 6.04 -9.27 7.80
CA VAL A 180 6.46 -7.89 7.63
C VAL A 180 7.98 -7.84 7.65
N ALA A 181 8.57 -7.17 6.67
CA ALA A 181 9.99 -6.85 6.66
C ALA A 181 10.19 -5.35 6.42
N VAL A 182 11.32 -4.82 6.88
CA VAL A 182 11.72 -3.42 6.74
C VAL A 182 13.07 -3.38 6.03
N ALA A 183 13.27 -2.45 5.11
CA ALA A 183 14.60 -2.18 4.54
C ALA A 183 15.08 -0.79 4.94
N GLY A 184 16.31 -0.73 5.48
CA GLY A 184 17.02 0.50 5.79
C GLY A 184 17.66 1.15 4.55
N PRO A 185 18.30 2.32 4.70
CA PRO A 185 19.01 3.03 3.61
C PRO A 185 20.12 2.20 2.95
N ASP A 186 20.68 1.26 3.69
CA ASP A 186 21.66 0.26 3.26
C ASP A 186 21.07 -0.87 2.42
N MET A 187 19.74 -0.86 2.18
CA MET A 187 18.99 -1.89 1.46
C MET A 187 19.02 -3.28 2.14
N GLU A 188 19.51 -3.37 3.38
CA GLU A 188 19.53 -4.63 4.12
C GLU A 188 18.15 -4.86 4.75
N PRO A 189 17.45 -5.94 4.38
CA PRO A 189 16.12 -6.21 4.92
C PRO A 189 16.24 -6.86 6.30
N ALA A 190 15.51 -6.30 7.26
CA ALA A 190 15.30 -6.88 8.58
C ALA A 190 13.86 -7.37 8.71
N MET A 191 13.71 -8.58 9.26
CA MET A 191 12.41 -9.07 9.68
C MET A 191 11.89 -8.27 10.86
N VAL A 192 10.61 -7.90 10.84
CA VAL A 192 9.95 -7.29 11.99
C VAL A 192 9.26 -8.40 12.80
N GLY A 193 9.61 -8.49 14.08
CA GLY A 193 9.03 -9.45 15.02
C GLY A 193 7.62 -9.10 15.46
#